data_AF-A0AAJ2JVP9-F1
#
_entry.id   AF-A0AAJ2JVP9-F1
#
_cell.length_a   1.000
_cell.length_b   1.000
_cell.length_c   1.000
_cell.angle_alpha   90.00
_cell.angle_beta   90.00
_cell.angle_gamma   90.00
#
_symmetry.space_group_name_H-M   'P 1'
#
loop_
_entity.id
_entity.type
_entity.pdbx_description
1 polymer ?
#
loop_
_entity_poly.entity_id
_entity_poly.type
_entity_poly.pdbx_seq_one_letter_code
_entity_poly.pdbx_strand_id
1 'polypeptide(L)'
;MFQNIIDFLMDYGIWGLVIHSFADAVIFPVPAFFLQVPLSLLDPSNALWLATAGYIACLLGTPVGYMIGKLLGHSVLEKILKKSWIDGANQMFKKNGETTILIGSFTPIPFKVFTILSGCMNFPLWRLIGYAAIGRAVKFYAVGLLFYLYGRSAEGMVKHVSLYIFLIAVPILVIFLIIRKRRRNKAAAKLEQTEANTTSISD
;
A
#
# COMPACT_ATOMS: atom_id res chain seq x y z
N MET A 1 -12.92 -22.20 -9.48
CA MET A 1 -12.32 -22.17 -8.12
C MET A 1 -12.21 -20.74 -7.59
N PHE A 2 -11.51 -19.81 -8.27
CA PHE A 2 -11.40 -18.42 -7.81
C PHE A 2 -12.73 -17.65 -7.75
N GLN A 3 -13.57 -17.80 -8.78
CA GLN A 3 -14.90 -17.17 -8.78
C GLN A 3 -15.77 -17.70 -7.63
N ASN A 4 -15.81 -19.01 -7.43
CA ASN A 4 -16.56 -19.63 -6.34
C ASN A 4 -16.18 -19.09 -4.94
N ILE A 5 -14.91 -18.73 -4.72
CA ILE A 5 -14.46 -18.13 -3.44
C ILE A 5 -14.95 -16.68 -3.32
N ILE A 6 -14.89 -15.92 -4.42
CA ILE A 6 -15.37 -14.53 -4.47
C ILE A 6 -16.88 -14.51 -4.26
N ASP A 7 -17.63 -15.36 -4.96
CA ASP A 7 -19.09 -15.49 -4.87
C ASP A 7 -19.49 -15.87 -3.44
N PHE A 8 -18.83 -16.87 -2.85
CA PHE A 8 -19.05 -17.24 -1.45
C PHE A 8 -18.80 -16.05 -0.50
N LEU A 9 -17.70 -15.32 -0.67
CA LEU A 9 -17.40 -14.14 0.16
C LEU A 9 -18.39 -13.00 -0.07
N MET A 10 -18.94 -12.86 -1.28
CA MET A 10 -19.96 -11.86 -1.60
C MET A 10 -21.26 -12.11 -0.84
N ASP A 11 -21.66 -13.37 -0.64
CA ASP A 11 -22.86 -13.72 0.14
C ASP A 11 -22.79 -13.22 1.59
N TYR A 12 -21.57 -13.12 2.15
CA TYR A 12 -21.34 -12.56 3.49
C TYR A 12 -21.20 -11.03 3.50
N GLY A 13 -21.27 -10.37 2.35
CA GLY A 13 -21.23 -8.91 2.21
C GLY A 13 -20.00 -8.28 2.86
N ILE A 14 -20.23 -7.34 3.79
CA ILE A 14 -19.16 -6.61 4.49
C ILE A 14 -18.24 -7.53 5.30
N TRP A 15 -18.76 -8.62 5.86
CA TRP A 15 -17.95 -9.56 6.65
C TRP A 15 -17.02 -10.36 5.76
N GLY A 16 -17.49 -10.76 4.58
CA GLY A 16 -16.63 -11.34 3.55
C GLY A 16 -15.50 -10.40 3.15
N LEU A 17 -15.80 -9.11 2.96
CA LEU A 17 -14.80 -8.10 2.65
C LEU A 17 -13.76 -7.93 3.77
N VAL A 18 -14.19 -7.89 5.03
CA VAL A 18 -13.29 -7.76 6.19
C VAL A 18 -12.33 -8.95 6.28
N ILE A 19 -12.86 -10.17 6.25
CA ILE A 19 -12.07 -11.40 6.35
C ILE A 19 -11.07 -11.48 5.18
N HIS A 20 -11.55 -11.22 3.96
CA HIS A 20 -10.73 -11.25 2.76
C HIS A 20 -9.65 -10.16 2.77
N SER A 21 -9.98 -8.94 3.22
CA SER A 21 -9.02 -7.83 3.30
C SER A 21 -7.93 -8.08 4.32
N PHE A 22 -8.28 -8.68 5.46
CA PHE A 22 -7.31 -9.14 6.44
C PHE A 22 -6.41 -10.23 5.84
N ALA A 23 -7.01 -11.26 5.23
CA ALA A 23 -6.27 -12.37 4.64
C ALA A 23 -5.32 -11.93 3.51
N ASP A 24 -5.75 -10.99 2.65
CA ASP A 24 -4.93 -10.39 1.57
C ASP A 24 -3.69 -9.67 2.11
N ALA A 25 -3.81 -9.00 3.26
CA ALA A 25 -2.70 -8.33 3.90
C ALA A 25 -1.67 -9.32 4.48
N VAL A 26 -2.10 -10.54 4.82
CA VAL A 26 -1.29 -11.56 5.46
C VAL A 26 -0.59 -12.45 4.43
N ILE A 27 -1.33 -13.31 3.70
CA ILE A 27 -0.75 -14.22 2.70
C ILE A 27 -1.65 -14.50 1.48
N PHE A 28 -2.92 -14.09 1.50
CA PHE A 28 -3.90 -14.61 0.54
C PHE A 28 -3.63 -14.08 -0.86
N PRO A 29 -3.60 -14.90 -1.94
CA PRO A 29 -3.10 -14.47 -3.24
C PRO A 29 -3.98 -13.43 -3.93
N VAL A 30 -5.29 -13.42 -3.66
CA VAL A 30 -6.25 -12.56 -4.35
C VAL A 30 -6.35 -11.19 -3.66
N PRO A 31 -6.13 -10.08 -4.38
CA PRO A 31 -6.31 -8.73 -3.85
C PRO A 31 -7.71 -8.46 -3.27
N ALA A 32 -7.76 -7.81 -2.11
CA ALA A 32 -8.99 -7.41 -1.44
C ALA A 32 -9.94 -6.57 -2.32
N PHE A 33 -9.34 -5.73 -3.16
CA PHE A 33 -10.03 -4.86 -4.10
C PHE A 33 -10.98 -5.62 -5.04
N PHE A 34 -10.66 -6.85 -5.46
CA PHE A 34 -11.54 -7.62 -6.35
C PHE A 34 -12.90 -7.96 -5.74
N LEU A 35 -12.97 -8.03 -4.41
CA LEU A 35 -14.23 -8.23 -3.68
C LEU A 35 -14.92 -6.90 -3.35
N GLN A 36 -14.15 -5.84 -3.08
CA GLN A 36 -14.71 -4.51 -2.83
C GLN A 36 -15.51 -3.98 -4.03
N VAL A 37 -15.03 -4.21 -5.25
CA VAL A 37 -15.63 -3.73 -6.50
C VAL A 37 -17.09 -4.21 -6.66
N PRO A 38 -17.38 -5.52 -6.71
CA PRO A 38 -18.75 -5.99 -6.88
C PRO A 38 -19.65 -5.60 -5.70
N LEU A 39 -19.13 -5.58 -4.46
CA LEU A 39 -19.92 -5.12 -3.30
C LEU A 39 -20.27 -3.63 -3.39
N SER A 40 -19.34 -2.80 -3.85
CA SER A 40 -19.57 -1.35 -4.05
C SER A 40 -20.47 -1.08 -5.27
N LEU A 41 -20.56 -2.00 -6.22
CA LEU A 41 -21.48 -1.94 -7.36
C LEU A 41 -22.91 -2.28 -6.94
N LEU A 42 -23.08 -3.27 -6.07
CA LEU A 42 -24.38 -3.69 -5.54
C LEU A 42 -25.00 -2.60 -4.67
N ASP A 43 -24.17 -1.95 -3.83
CA ASP A 43 -24.60 -0.85 -2.97
C ASP A 43 -23.61 0.33 -3.02
N PRO A 44 -23.74 1.19 -4.04
CA PRO A 44 -22.88 2.37 -4.19
C PRO A 44 -22.97 3.36 -3.03
N SER A 45 -24.14 3.44 -2.37
CA SER A 45 -24.37 4.37 -1.27
C SER A 45 -23.47 4.05 -0.07
N ASN A 46 -23.17 2.77 0.14
CA ASN A 46 -22.31 2.28 1.20
C ASN A 46 -20.86 1.98 0.75
N ALA A 47 -20.48 2.35 -0.48
CA ALA A 47 -19.15 2.06 -1.03
C ALA A 47 -18.00 2.65 -0.19
N LEU A 48 -18.19 3.82 0.41
CA LEU A 48 -17.20 4.43 1.32
C LEU A 48 -17.10 3.69 2.65
N TRP A 49 -18.21 3.14 3.15
CA TRP A 49 -18.23 2.33 4.35
C TRP A 49 -17.50 0.99 4.13
N LEU A 50 -17.78 0.34 3.00
CA LEU A 50 -17.06 -0.87 2.56
C LEU A 50 -15.56 -0.62 2.40
N ALA A 51 -15.17 0.51 1.81
CA ALA A 51 -13.78 0.92 1.70
C ALA A 51 -13.12 1.08 3.09
N THR A 52 -13.82 1.70 4.04
CA THR A 52 -13.33 1.89 5.41
C THR A 52 -13.14 0.55 6.14
N ALA A 53 -14.13 -0.34 6.06
CA ALA A 53 -14.07 -1.66 6.69
C ALA A 53 -12.92 -2.51 6.13
N GLY A 54 -12.79 -2.57 4.80
CA GLY A 54 -11.69 -3.28 4.15
C GLY A 54 -10.32 -2.67 4.46
N TYR A 55 -10.23 -1.34 4.49
CA TYR A 55 -9.02 -0.62 4.86
C TYR A 55 -8.55 -0.95 6.28
N ILE A 56 -9.45 -0.88 7.28
CA ILE A 56 -9.13 -1.19 8.68
C ILE A 56 -8.69 -2.66 8.81
N ALA A 57 -9.45 -3.59 8.21
CA ALA A 57 -9.12 -5.00 8.24
C ALA A 57 -7.74 -5.30 7.62
N CYS A 58 -7.43 -4.67 6.49
CA CYS A 58 -6.12 -4.76 5.85
C CYS A 58 -5.00 -4.19 6.74
N LEU A 59 -5.26 -3.08 7.44
CA LEU A 59 -4.28 -2.47 8.32
C LEU A 59 -3.98 -3.35 9.54
N LEU A 60 -5.01 -4.02 10.07
CA LEU A 60 -4.88 -5.01 11.15
C LEU A 60 -4.15 -6.30 10.70
N GLY A 61 -4.30 -6.71 9.44
CA GLY A 61 -3.55 -7.85 8.90
C GLY A 61 -2.08 -7.55 8.60
N THR A 62 -1.71 -6.27 8.40
CA THR A 62 -0.35 -5.86 8.04
C THR A 62 0.70 -6.27 9.10
N PRO A 63 0.48 -6.09 10.43
CA PRO A 63 1.36 -6.61 11.46
C PRO A 63 1.57 -8.12 11.43
N VAL A 64 0.52 -8.87 11.08
CA VAL A 64 0.59 -10.34 11.00
C VAL A 64 1.45 -10.76 9.81
N GLY A 65 1.24 -10.16 8.64
CA GLY A 65 2.09 -10.38 7.46
C GLY A 65 3.56 -10.01 7.71
N TYR A 66 3.81 -8.93 8.45
CA TYR A 66 5.17 -8.55 8.88
C TYR A 66 5.80 -9.63 9.78
N MET A 67 5.05 -10.14 10.76
CA MET A 67 5.55 -11.17 11.67
C MET A 67 5.89 -12.46 10.93
N ILE A 68 5.07 -12.86 9.96
CA ILE A 68 5.31 -14.00 9.09
C ILE A 68 6.65 -13.83 8.36
N GLY A 69 6.91 -12.65 7.78
CA GLY A 69 8.19 -12.37 7.12
C GLY A 69 9.38 -12.41 8.08
N LYS A 70 9.20 -11.91 9.31
CA LYS A 70 10.23 -11.91 10.36
C LYS A 70 10.58 -13.32 10.83
N LEU A 71 9.59 -14.20 10.97
CA LEU A 71 9.77 -15.56 11.48
C LEU A 71 10.22 -16.56 10.41
N LEU A 72 9.65 -16.47 9.21
CA LEU A 72 9.85 -17.46 8.15
C LEU A 72 10.97 -17.11 7.17
N GLY A 73 11.40 -15.85 7.16
CA GLY A 73 12.53 -15.37 6.36
C GLY A 73 12.32 -15.47 4.84
N HIS A 74 13.41 -15.29 4.09
CA HIS A 74 13.40 -15.20 2.62
C HIS A 74 12.97 -16.51 1.92
N SER A 75 13.29 -17.69 2.50
CA SER A 75 13.01 -18.99 1.86
C SER A 75 11.52 -19.28 1.68
N VAL A 76 10.66 -18.73 2.54
CA VAL A 76 9.20 -18.88 2.38
C VAL A 76 8.65 -17.89 1.37
N LEU A 77 9.25 -16.70 1.26
CA LEU A 77 8.87 -15.68 0.30
C LEU A 77 8.98 -16.21 -1.14
N GLU A 78 10.08 -16.89 -1.48
CA GLU A 78 10.31 -17.47 -2.82
C GLU A 78 9.35 -18.61 -3.18
N LYS A 79 8.75 -19.27 -2.18
CA LYS A 79 7.74 -20.32 -2.40
C LYS A 79 6.34 -19.76 -2.61
N ILE A 80 6.01 -18.65 -1.95
CA ILE A 80 4.66 -18.06 -1.98
C ILE A 80 4.52 -17.01 -3.09
N LEU A 81 5.61 -16.32 -3.44
CA LEU A 81 5.59 -15.15 -4.33
C LEU A 81 6.54 -15.33 -5.52
N LYS A 82 6.20 -14.69 -6.64
CA LYS A 82 7.04 -14.71 -7.84
C LYS A 82 8.41 -14.08 -7.55
N LYS A 83 9.46 -14.78 -7.94
CA LYS A 83 10.86 -14.33 -7.78
C LYS A 83 11.10 -12.92 -8.36
N SER A 84 10.49 -12.60 -9.51
CA SER A 84 10.58 -11.26 -10.12
C SER A 84 10.03 -10.13 -9.23
N TRP A 85 8.98 -10.38 -8.45
CA TRP A 85 8.44 -9.40 -7.50
C TRP A 85 9.34 -9.23 -6.29
N ILE A 86 9.92 -10.33 -5.81
CA ILE A 86 10.86 -10.34 -4.68
C ILE A 86 12.13 -9.57 -5.06
N ASP A 87 12.72 -9.87 -6.21
CA ASP A 87 13.93 -9.21 -6.71
C ASP A 87 13.70 -7.72 -6.94
N GLY A 88 12.57 -7.35 -7.55
CA GLY A 88 12.17 -5.96 -7.73
C GLY A 88 12.02 -5.22 -6.40
N ALA A 89 11.31 -5.80 -5.44
CA ALA A 89 11.15 -5.21 -4.11
C ALA A 89 12.49 -5.10 -3.36
N ASN A 90 13.34 -6.13 -3.41
CA ASN A 90 14.68 -6.14 -2.81
C ASN A 90 15.56 -5.01 -3.37
N GLN A 91 15.57 -4.81 -4.69
CA GLN A 91 16.33 -3.73 -5.31
C GLN A 91 15.86 -2.34 -4.85
N MET A 92 14.55 -2.16 -4.69
CA MET A 92 14.00 -0.91 -4.15
C MET A 92 14.42 -0.72 -2.69
N PHE A 93 14.28 -1.76 -1.85
CA PHE A 93 14.64 -1.72 -0.44
C PHE A 93 16.12 -1.38 -0.22
N LYS A 94 17.03 -1.88 -1.06
CA LYS A 94 18.46 -1.53 -1.03
C LYS A 94 18.75 -0.05 -1.24
N LYS A 95 17.92 0.67 -2.02
CA LYS A 95 18.10 2.12 -2.24
C LYS A 95 17.60 2.95 -1.08
N ASN A 96 16.37 2.70 -0.61
CA ASN A 96 15.80 3.40 0.55
C ASN A 96 14.53 2.70 1.06
N GLY A 97 14.61 1.99 2.20
CA GLY A 97 13.49 1.17 2.72
C GLY A 97 12.19 1.95 2.97
N GLU A 98 12.27 3.16 3.52
CA GLU A 98 11.08 4.00 3.79
C GLU A 98 10.35 4.42 2.51
N THR A 99 11.11 4.93 1.55
CA THR A 99 10.56 5.37 0.26
C THR A 99 10.06 4.17 -0.54
N THR A 100 10.66 3.00 -0.35
CA THR A 100 10.27 1.76 -1.02
C THR A 100 8.87 1.31 -0.66
N ILE A 101 8.51 1.32 0.62
CA ILE A 101 7.16 0.90 1.05
C ILE A 101 6.11 1.85 0.48
N LEU A 102 6.41 3.16 0.50
CA LEU A 102 5.51 4.17 -0.03
C LEU A 102 5.37 4.08 -1.55
N ILE A 103 6.47 3.99 -2.30
CA ILE A 103 6.41 3.81 -3.76
C ILE A 103 5.78 2.46 -4.10
N GLY A 104 6.15 1.41 -3.38
CA GLY A 104 5.65 0.04 -3.54
C GLY A 104 4.13 -0.05 -3.42
N SER A 105 3.52 0.78 -2.57
CA SER A 105 2.07 0.93 -2.46
C SER A 105 1.39 1.29 -3.78
N PHE A 106 2.09 2.00 -4.65
CA PHE A 106 1.59 2.43 -5.96
C PHE A 106 2.15 1.60 -7.11
N THR A 107 2.99 0.61 -6.86
CA THR A 107 3.47 -0.30 -7.91
C THR A 107 2.42 -1.38 -8.25
N PRO A 108 2.50 -2.01 -9.44
CA PRO A 108 1.69 -3.20 -9.75
C PRO A 108 2.11 -4.43 -8.94
N ILE A 109 3.20 -4.34 -8.15
CA ILE A 109 3.64 -5.41 -7.26
C ILE A 109 2.67 -5.48 -6.08
N PRO A 110 2.17 -6.67 -5.70
CA PRO A 110 1.27 -6.80 -4.56
C PRO A 110 1.90 -6.26 -3.27
N PHE A 111 1.17 -5.42 -2.53
CA PHE A 111 1.71 -4.75 -1.35
C PHE A 111 2.22 -5.73 -0.27
N LYS A 112 1.63 -6.92 -0.18
CA LYS A 112 2.08 -7.99 0.74
C LYS A 112 3.54 -8.40 0.53
N VAL A 113 4.07 -8.29 -0.70
CA VAL A 113 5.49 -8.55 -0.99
C VAL A 113 6.35 -7.59 -0.15
N PHE A 114 5.99 -6.30 -0.13
CA PHE A 114 6.68 -5.29 0.68
C PHE A 114 6.45 -5.50 2.17
N THR A 115 5.24 -5.92 2.60
CA THR A 115 4.93 -6.21 4.00
C THR A 115 5.78 -7.35 4.55
N ILE A 116 5.83 -8.49 3.85
CA ILE A 116 6.59 -9.67 4.29
C ILE A 116 8.10 -9.37 4.21
N LEU A 117 8.56 -8.72 3.13
CA LEU A 117 9.96 -8.34 2.99
C LEU A 117 10.43 -7.36 4.07
N SER A 118 9.56 -6.42 4.49
CA SER A 118 9.82 -5.55 5.64
C SER A 118 10.08 -6.36 6.92
N GLY A 119 9.33 -7.45 7.10
CA GLY A 119 9.53 -8.40 8.20
C GLY A 119 10.88 -9.10 8.12
N CYS A 120 11.24 -9.63 6.95
CA CYS A 120 12.53 -10.29 6.72
C CYS A 120 13.72 -9.36 7.01
N MET A 121 13.57 -8.06 6.68
CA MET A 121 14.62 -7.05 6.85
C MET A 121 14.59 -6.35 8.23
N ASN A 122 13.73 -6.77 9.16
CA ASN A 122 13.53 -6.13 10.47
C ASN A 122 13.24 -4.61 10.38
N PHE A 123 12.50 -4.19 9.35
CA PHE A 123 12.11 -2.79 9.19
C PHE A 123 11.13 -2.35 10.30
N PRO A 124 11.26 -1.15 10.88
CA PRO A 124 10.39 -0.70 11.97
C PRO A 124 8.90 -0.77 11.63
N LEU A 125 8.17 -1.64 12.35
CA LEU A 125 6.76 -1.95 12.12
C LEU A 125 5.86 -0.70 12.11
N TRP A 126 6.10 0.25 13.01
CA TRP A 126 5.32 1.49 13.08
C TRP A 126 5.46 2.35 11.81
N ARG A 127 6.64 2.38 11.19
CA ARG A 127 6.85 3.07 9.90
C ARG A 127 6.14 2.33 8.79
N LEU A 128 6.20 1.00 8.78
CA LEU A 128 5.48 0.17 7.82
C LEU A 128 3.98 0.44 7.89
N ILE A 129 3.39 0.42 9.08
CA ILE A 129 1.96 0.71 9.28
C ILE A 129 1.61 2.11 8.78
N GLY A 130 2.43 3.13 9.09
CA GLY A 130 2.19 4.49 8.62
C GLY A 130 2.21 4.62 7.08
N TYR A 131 3.19 4.02 6.41
CA TYR A 131 3.25 4.03 4.95
C TYR A 131 2.17 3.15 4.31
N ALA A 132 1.88 1.99 4.90
CA ALA A 132 0.81 1.08 4.47
C ALA A 132 -0.57 1.74 4.59
N ALA A 133 -0.81 2.47 5.68
CA ALA A 133 -2.04 3.23 5.91
C ALA A 133 -2.30 4.20 4.75
N ILE A 134 -1.30 5.00 4.39
CA ILE A 134 -1.42 5.95 3.26
C ILE A 134 -1.70 5.20 1.95
N GLY A 135 -0.88 4.20 1.63
CA GLY A 135 -0.99 3.47 0.37
C GLY A 135 -2.31 2.71 0.20
N ARG A 136 -2.75 2.04 1.27
CA ARG A 136 -4.00 1.28 1.29
C ARG A 136 -5.20 2.22 1.31
N ALA A 137 -5.17 3.31 2.09
CA ALA A 137 -6.24 4.30 2.10
C ALA A 137 -6.50 4.84 0.69
N VAL A 138 -5.45 5.26 -0.03
CA VAL A 138 -5.62 5.75 -1.41
C VAL A 138 -6.30 4.71 -2.29
N LYS A 139 -5.88 3.43 -2.26
CA LYS A 139 -6.50 2.38 -3.07
C LYS A 139 -7.95 2.09 -2.70
N PHE A 140 -8.24 1.85 -1.42
CA PHE A 140 -9.58 1.49 -0.96
C PHE A 140 -10.57 2.66 -1.16
N TYR A 141 -10.17 3.88 -0.78
CA TYR A 141 -11.05 5.05 -0.91
C TYR A 141 -11.17 5.57 -2.33
N ALA A 142 -10.15 5.47 -3.20
CA ALA A 142 -10.31 5.85 -4.60
C ALA A 142 -11.41 5.02 -5.28
N VAL A 143 -11.47 3.73 -4.95
CA VAL A 143 -12.49 2.81 -5.47
C VAL A 143 -13.84 3.10 -4.85
N GLY A 144 -13.89 3.21 -3.51
CA GLY A 144 -15.12 3.53 -2.80
C GLY A 144 -15.74 4.84 -3.27
N LEU A 145 -14.93 5.89 -3.46
CA LEU A 145 -15.36 7.20 -3.93
C LEU A 145 -15.86 7.15 -5.38
N LEU A 146 -15.19 6.39 -6.25
CA LEU A 146 -15.62 6.25 -7.63
C LEU A 146 -17.01 5.61 -7.72
N PHE A 147 -17.24 4.53 -6.97
CA PHE A 147 -18.57 3.91 -6.92
C PHE A 147 -19.59 4.79 -6.23
N TYR A 148 -19.23 5.48 -5.16
CA TYR A 148 -20.13 6.41 -4.46
C TYR A 148 -20.62 7.56 -5.38
N LEU A 149 -19.76 8.09 -6.25
CA LEU A 149 -20.11 9.20 -7.15
C LEU A 149 -20.75 8.74 -8.47
N TYR A 150 -20.24 7.68 -9.09
CA TYR A 150 -20.62 7.26 -10.44
C TYR A 150 -21.50 6.01 -10.47
N GLY A 151 -21.73 5.36 -9.33
CA GLY A 151 -22.59 4.19 -9.21
C GLY A 151 -22.21 3.08 -10.18
N ARG A 152 -23.21 2.53 -10.89
CA ARG A 152 -23.01 1.44 -11.86
C ARG A 152 -22.19 1.84 -13.08
N SER A 153 -22.18 3.12 -13.45
CA SER A 153 -21.34 3.62 -14.56
C SER A 153 -19.83 3.52 -14.25
N ALA A 154 -19.46 3.36 -12.98
CA ALA A 154 -18.08 3.16 -12.57
C ALA A 154 -17.50 1.80 -13.00
N GLU A 155 -18.33 0.77 -13.24
CA GLU A 155 -17.87 -0.60 -13.48
C GLU A 155 -16.87 -0.69 -14.65
N GLY A 156 -17.16 0.01 -15.75
CA GLY A 156 -16.27 0.09 -16.92
C GLY A 156 -14.98 0.87 -16.66
N MET A 157 -14.99 1.82 -15.73
CA MET A 157 -13.82 2.61 -15.35
C MET A 157 -12.88 1.80 -14.45
N VAL A 158 -13.43 0.91 -13.63
CA VAL A 158 -12.72 0.16 -12.58
C VAL A 158 -11.65 -0.79 -13.12
N LYS A 159 -11.86 -1.37 -14.30
CA LYS A 159 -10.82 -2.17 -15.00
C LYS A 159 -9.53 -1.37 -15.21
N HIS A 160 -9.65 -0.07 -15.42
CA HIS A 160 -8.52 0.84 -15.61
C HIS A 160 -8.17 1.64 -14.37
N VAL A 161 -8.99 1.65 -13.32
CA VAL A 161 -8.75 2.41 -12.07
C VAL A 161 -7.44 2.05 -11.41
N SER A 162 -7.06 0.77 -11.36
CA SER A 162 -5.75 0.38 -10.82
C SER A 162 -4.59 1.00 -11.61
N LEU A 163 -4.76 1.16 -12.93
CA LEU A 163 -3.79 1.75 -13.85
C LEU A 163 -3.82 3.29 -13.80
N TYR A 164 -4.99 3.91 -13.61
CA TYR A 164 -5.15 5.36 -13.41
C TYR A 164 -4.63 5.82 -12.04
N ILE A 165 -4.92 5.07 -10.98
CA ILE A 165 -4.34 5.31 -9.64
C ILE A 165 -2.82 5.18 -9.74
N PHE A 166 -2.29 4.19 -10.45
CA PHE A 166 -0.86 4.10 -10.73
C PHE A 166 -0.34 5.35 -11.48
N LEU A 167 -0.96 5.72 -12.60
CA LEU A 167 -0.55 6.84 -13.45
C LEU A 167 -0.62 8.20 -12.77
N ILE A 168 -1.54 8.40 -11.82
CA ILE A 168 -1.72 9.67 -11.11
C ILE A 168 -0.93 9.70 -9.80
N ALA A 169 -0.98 8.62 -9.01
CA ALA A 169 -0.35 8.60 -7.70
C ALA A 169 1.17 8.47 -7.76
N VAL A 170 1.72 7.75 -8.76
CA VAL A 170 3.18 7.64 -8.93
C VAL A 170 3.84 8.99 -9.20
N PRO A 171 3.41 9.82 -10.19
CA PRO A 171 4.04 11.12 -10.42
C PRO A 171 3.82 12.08 -9.25
N ILE A 172 2.65 12.10 -8.62
CA ILE A 172 2.41 12.94 -7.43
C ILE A 172 3.36 12.54 -6.29
N LEU A 173 3.55 11.24 -6.07
CA LEU A 173 4.47 10.74 -5.07
C LEU A 173 5.93 11.09 -5.40
N VAL A 174 6.34 10.91 -6.66
CA VAL A 174 7.69 11.27 -7.12
C VAL A 174 7.94 12.77 -6.93
N ILE A 175 6.97 13.63 -7.29
CA ILE A 175 7.03 15.07 -7.08
C ILE A 175 7.15 15.39 -5.58
N PHE A 176 6.33 14.78 -4.74
CA PHE A 176 6.38 14.96 -3.30
C PHE A 176 7.74 14.56 -2.70
N LEU A 177 8.29 13.42 -3.12
CA LEU A 177 9.61 12.95 -2.67
C LEU A 177 10.74 13.88 -3.14
N ILE A 178 10.67 14.40 -4.37
CA ILE A 178 11.61 15.40 -4.89
C ILE A 178 11.53 16.68 -4.06
N ILE A 179 10.34 17.18 -3.75
CA ILE A 179 10.13 18.36 -2.92
C ILE A 179 10.68 18.14 -1.51
N ARG A 180 10.40 16.98 -0.90
CA ARG A 180 10.90 16.64 0.44
C ARG A 180 12.43 16.54 0.47
N LYS A 181 13.05 15.93 -0.55
CA LYS A 181 14.51 15.85 -0.68
C LYS A 181 15.13 17.24 -0.85
N ARG A 182 14.53 18.09 -1.70
CA ARG A 182 14.96 19.49 -1.88
C ARG A 182 14.84 20.29 -0.58
N ARG A 183 13.77 20.09 0.19
CA ARG A 183 13.59 20.75 1.50
C ARG A 183 14.62 20.30 2.52
N ARG A 184 14.94 19.00 2.60
CA ARG A 184 16.02 18.48 3.47
C ARG A 184 17.38 19.04 3.10
N ASN A 185 17.72 19.07 1.81
CA ASN A 185 19.00 19.61 1.35
C ASN A 185 19.11 21.12 1.62
N LYS A 186 18.01 21.88 1.44
CA LYS A 186 17.98 23.31 1.80
C LYS A 186 18.11 23.54 3.31
N ALA A 187 17.51 22.69 4.14
CA ALA A 187 17.64 22.77 5.59
C ALA A 187 19.07 22.45 6.06
N ALA A 188 19.71 21.43 5.48
CA ALA A 188 21.10 21.08 5.77
C ALA A 188 22.08 22.19 5.35
N ALA A 189 21.93 22.75 4.15
CA ALA A 189 22.77 23.86 3.68
C ALA A 189 22.60 25.13 4.52
N LYS A 190 21.41 25.37 5.08
CA LYS A 190 21.15 26.53 5.97
C LYS A 190 21.78 26.37 7.35
N LEU A 191 21.87 25.13 7.85
CA LEU A 191 22.58 24.82 9.11
C LEU A 191 24.09 25.00 8.95
N GLU A 192 24.68 24.49 7.87
CA GLU A 192 26.11 24.66 7.58
C GLU A 192 26.51 26.15 7.40
N GLN A 193 25.66 26.95 6.75
CA GLN A 193 25.87 28.41 6.64
C GLN A 193 25.73 29.14 7.99
N THR A 194 24.87 28.64 8.88
CA THR A 194 24.67 29.25 10.21
C THR A 194 25.87 28.95 11.10
N GLU A 195 26.37 27.72 11.08
CA GLU A 195 27.56 27.30 11.82
C GLU A 195 28.82 28.06 11.36
N ALA A 196 29.01 28.20 10.04
CA ALA A 196 30.13 28.96 9.46
C ALA A 196 30.10 30.46 9.82
N ASN A 197 28.91 31.08 9.87
CA ASN A 197 28.79 32.49 10.28
C ASN A 197 29.10 32.67 11.78
N THR A 198 28.71 31.74 12.64
CA THR A 198 29.02 31.79 14.08
C THR A 198 30.50 31.58 14.40
N THR A 199 31.24 30.81 13.60
CA THR A 199 32.69 30.62 13.78
C THR A 199 33.50 31.85 13.33
N SER A 200 33.03 32.60 12.33
CA SER A 200 33.67 33.83 11.85
C SER A 200 33.51 35.06 12.75
N ILE A 201 32.63 35.00 13.76
CA ILE A 201 32.36 36.10 14.70
C ILE A 201 33.11 35.90 16.03
N SER A 202 33.64 34.68 16.26
CA SER A 202 34.41 34.33 17.46
C SER A 202 35.93 34.45 17.32
N ASP A 203 36.43 34.78 16.12
CA ASP A 203 37.82 35.12 15.80
C ASP A 203 37.98 36.65 15.64
#